data_AF-A0A6L6YPJ3-F1
#
_entry.id   AF-A0A6L6YPJ3-F1
#
_cell.length_a   1.000
_cell.length_b   1.000
_cell.length_c   1.000
_cell.angle_alpha   90.00
_cell.angle_beta   90.00
_cell.angle_gamma   90.00
#
_symmetry.space_group_name_H-M   'P 1'
#
loop_
_entity.id
_entity.type
_entity.pdbx_description
1 polymer ?
#
loop_
_entity_poly.entity_id
_entity_poly.type
_entity_poly.pdbx_seq_one_letter_code
_entity_poly.pdbx_strand_id
1 'polypeptide(L)'
;MRRFVFLLPFILPLTVFAQTPCSQCHPTQPIQIKNHLDFSSLNASSCSSCHSGNGKSIFYILHKGHLKKVPCTTCHENKNGKVNLLAANSNSNQNTIKEDDFELYEELFDTFSGTTSRLHLRNRNSCSSCHTDGIPVEGAQVSNEICLSCHGSYEDLAKKTRSDKKANPHESHQGKLECSRCHKGHETSRSYCTECHANFNQVMPEVK
;
A
#
# COMPACT_ATOMS: atom_id res chain seq x y z
N MET A 1 47.00 -51.43 18.94
CA MET A 1 46.23 -51.83 17.73
C MET A 1 45.03 -50.92 17.60
N ARG A 2 44.75 -50.43 16.39
CA ARG A 2 44.02 -49.20 16.03
C ARG A 2 42.55 -49.18 16.52
N ARG A 3 42.17 -48.10 17.21
CA ARG A 3 40.76 -47.68 17.39
C ARG A 3 40.33 -46.95 16.11
N PHE A 4 39.35 -47.49 15.39
CA PHE A 4 38.69 -46.79 14.29
C PHE A 4 37.75 -45.73 14.87
N VAL A 5 38.08 -44.46 14.67
CA VAL A 5 37.16 -43.33 14.89
C VAL A 5 36.40 -43.12 13.59
N PHE A 6 35.12 -43.49 13.57
CA PHE A 6 34.22 -43.13 12.47
C PHE A 6 33.86 -41.65 12.61
N LEU A 7 34.44 -40.82 11.74
CA LEU A 7 33.97 -39.46 11.48
C LEU A 7 32.67 -39.56 10.66
N LEU A 8 31.52 -39.41 11.31
CA LEU A 8 30.26 -39.12 10.64
C LEU A 8 30.28 -37.66 10.19
N PRO A 9 30.19 -37.34 8.89
CA PRO A 9 30.01 -35.97 8.47
C PRO A 9 28.56 -35.61 8.81
N PHE A 10 28.38 -34.76 9.81
CA PHE A 10 27.09 -34.12 10.09
C PHE A 10 26.85 -33.11 8.97
N ILE A 11 26.38 -33.60 7.82
CA ILE A 11 25.83 -32.76 6.76
C ILE A 11 24.52 -32.23 7.35
N LEU A 12 24.56 -31.01 7.91
CA LEU A 12 23.33 -30.25 8.13
C LEU A 12 22.66 -30.15 6.76
N PRO A 13 21.42 -30.63 6.61
CA PRO A 13 20.70 -30.31 5.40
C PRO A 13 20.41 -28.81 5.48
N LEU A 14 21.00 -28.04 4.56
CA LEU A 14 20.40 -26.77 4.12
C LEU A 14 19.07 -27.12 3.46
N THR A 15 18.07 -27.48 4.27
CA THR A 15 16.67 -27.33 3.86
C THR A 15 16.37 -25.85 4.02
N VAL A 16 16.65 -25.14 2.92
CA VAL A 16 15.96 -23.93 2.51
C VAL A 16 14.50 -24.03 2.95
N PHE A 17 14.11 -23.23 3.94
CA PHE A 17 12.70 -23.03 4.28
C PHE A 17 12.07 -22.21 3.14
N ALA A 18 11.77 -22.88 2.04
CA ALA A 18 10.81 -22.38 1.07
C ALA A 18 9.43 -22.49 1.74
N GLN A 19 8.71 -21.36 1.79
CA GLN A 19 7.28 -21.26 2.10
C GLN A 19 6.88 -21.47 3.57
N THR A 20 7.23 -20.54 4.44
CA THR A 20 6.59 -20.38 5.76
C THR A 20 5.13 -19.94 5.56
N PRO A 21 4.11 -20.76 5.86
CA PRO A 21 2.70 -20.36 5.76
C PRO A 21 2.40 -19.25 6.79
N CYS A 22 1.50 -18.32 6.45
CA CYS A 22 1.10 -17.22 7.34
C CYS A 22 0.54 -17.74 8.68
N SER A 23 -0.07 -18.93 8.67
CA SER A 23 -0.59 -19.61 9.86
C SER A 23 0.47 -20.02 10.87
N GLN A 24 1.75 -20.10 10.50
CA GLN A 24 2.83 -20.37 11.46
C GLN A 24 3.09 -19.19 12.40
N CYS A 25 2.84 -17.96 11.96
CA CYS A 25 2.94 -16.75 12.81
C CYS A 25 1.58 -16.34 13.41
N HIS A 26 0.47 -16.79 12.83
CA HIS A 26 -0.90 -16.59 13.35
C HIS A 26 -1.61 -17.93 13.67
N PRO A 27 -1.11 -18.74 14.62
CA PRO A 27 -1.62 -20.09 14.86
C PRO A 27 -2.93 -20.17 15.65
N THR A 28 -3.32 -19.12 16.38
CA THR A 28 -4.38 -19.19 17.41
C THR A 28 -5.53 -18.21 17.24
N GLN A 29 -5.49 -17.32 16.25
CA GLN A 29 -6.64 -16.47 15.92
C GLN A 29 -6.85 -16.46 14.40
N PRO A 30 -7.98 -16.99 13.89
CA PRO A 30 -8.46 -16.57 12.57
C PRO A 30 -8.43 -15.04 12.54
N ILE A 31 -7.93 -14.47 11.45
CA ILE A 31 -7.98 -13.01 11.27
C ILE A 31 -9.46 -12.64 11.23
N GLN A 32 -10.00 -12.23 12.37
CA GLN A 32 -11.40 -11.84 12.52
C GLN A 32 -11.59 -10.45 11.91
N ILE A 33 -11.42 -10.35 10.59
CA ILE A 33 -11.99 -9.26 9.81
C ILE A 33 -13.46 -9.63 9.63
N LYS A 34 -14.36 -8.71 9.96
CA LYS A 34 -15.80 -8.89 9.74
C LYS A 34 -16.03 -9.36 8.29
N ASN A 35 -16.59 -10.56 8.11
CA ASN A 35 -16.83 -11.27 6.83
C ASN A 35 -15.62 -11.94 6.14
N HIS A 36 -14.54 -12.24 6.85
CA HIS A 36 -13.43 -13.06 6.33
C HIS A 36 -13.60 -14.53 6.72
N LEU A 37 -13.31 -15.46 5.80
CA LEU A 37 -13.36 -16.90 6.10
C LEU A 37 -12.17 -17.31 6.99
N ASP A 38 -12.32 -18.42 7.72
CA ASP A 38 -11.25 -19.04 8.50
C ASP A 38 -10.25 -19.73 7.56
N PHE A 39 -8.96 -19.44 7.74
CA PHE A 39 -7.89 -19.80 6.82
C PHE A 39 -6.62 -20.29 7.53
N SER A 40 -6.79 -20.97 8.67
CA SER A 40 -5.71 -21.61 9.42
C SER A 40 -4.78 -22.53 8.60
N SER A 41 -5.14 -22.89 7.37
CA SER A 41 -4.35 -23.69 6.42
C SER A 41 -3.73 -22.92 5.23
N LEU A 42 -3.90 -21.60 5.12
CA LEU A 42 -3.46 -20.82 3.96
C LEU A 42 -2.06 -20.21 4.12
N ASN A 43 -1.40 -19.99 2.98
CA ASN A 43 -0.13 -19.26 2.87
C ASN A 43 -0.31 -17.93 2.09
N ALA A 44 0.73 -17.10 2.03
CA ALA A 44 0.63 -15.78 1.39
C ALA A 44 0.27 -15.84 -0.10
N SER A 45 0.62 -16.92 -0.80
CA SER A 45 0.18 -17.16 -2.19
C SER A 45 -1.35 -17.33 -2.25
N SER A 46 -1.94 -18.07 -1.32
CA SER A 46 -3.40 -18.26 -1.23
C SER A 46 -4.16 -16.95 -1.01
N CYS A 47 -3.55 -15.98 -0.32
CA CYS A 47 -4.12 -14.64 -0.14
C CYS A 47 -4.11 -13.86 -1.47
N SER A 48 -2.98 -13.90 -2.18
CA SER A 48 -2.83 -13.21 -3.47
C SER A 48 -3.81 -13.74 -4.53
N SER A 49 -4.15 -15.03 -4.52
CA SER A 49 -5.10 -15.65 -5.47
C SER A 49 -6.51 -15.04 -5.43
N CYS A 50 -7.00 -14.61 -4.25
CA CYS A 50 -8.31 -13.96 -4.12
C CYS A 50 -8.21 -12.42 -4.20
N HIS A 51 -7.04 -11.85 -3.85
CA HIS A 51 -6.80 -10.40 -3.83
C HIS A 51 -6.15 -9.82 -5.11
N SER A 52 -5.96 -10.63 -6.15
CA SER A 52 -5.31 -10.23 -7.41
C SER A 52 -6.26 -9.90 -8.57
N GLY A 53 -7.53 -10.32 -8.51
CA GLY A 53 -8.42 -10.22 -9.66
C GLY A 53 -9.68 -9.37 -9.48
N ASN A 54 -10.23 -9.29 -8.27
CA ASN A 54 -11.47 -8.55 -7.92
C ASN A 54 -11.63 -8.31 -6.41
N GLY A 55 -10.82 -8.98 -5.57
CA GLY A 55 -10.74 -8.69 -4.15
C GLY A 55 -9.84 -7.49 -3.89
N LYS A 56 -10.45 -6.33 -3.60
CA LYS A 56 -9.87 -5.21 -2.82
C LYS A 56 -8.50 -5.52 -2.21
N SER A 57 -7.44 -4.86 -2.67
CA SER A 57 -6.04 -5.16 -2.31
C SER A 57 -5.86 -5.32 -0.80
N ILE A 58 -5.19 -6.39 -0.38
CA ILE A 58 -4.83 -6.64 1.03
C ILE A 58 -3.49 -5.99 1.41
N PHE A 59 -2.80 -5.39 0.43
CA PHE A 59 -1.48 -4.78 0.60
C PHE A 59 -1.40 -3.86 1.82
N TYR A 60 -2.33 -2.91 1.95
CA TYR A 60 -2.36 -1.99 3.09
C TYR A 60 -2.57 -2.69 4.44
N ILE A 61 -3.44 -3.71 4.49
CA ILE A 61 -3.71 -4.45 5.72
C ILE A 61 -2.48 -5.26 6.15
N LEU A 62 -1.82 -5.94 5.21
CA LEU A 62 -0.60 -6.68 5.47
C LEU A 62 0.50 -5.76 5.97
N HIS A 63 0.84 -4.71 5.23
CA HIS A 63 1.92 -3.80 5.62
C HIS A 63 1.60 -3.13 6.96
N LYS A 64 0.40 -2.56 7.14
CA LYS A 64 0.02 -1.94 8.43
C LYS A 64 0.06 -2.92 9.61
N GLY A 65 -0.33 -4.18 9.39
CA GLY A 65 -0.37 -5.20 10.44
C GLY A 65 1.02 -5.59 10.95
N HIS A 66 2.01 -5.60 10.05
CA HIS A 66 3.35 -6.15 10.27
C HIS A 66 4.47 -5.11 10.33
N LEU A 67 4.22 -3.86 9.90
CA LEU A 67 5.15 -2.75 9.97
C LEU A 67 5.72 -2.64 11.39
N LYS A 68 7.06 -2.60 11.50
CA LYS A 68 7.81 -2.58 12.78
C LYS A 68 7.58 -3.76 13.72
N LYS A 69 6.88 -4.82 13.28
CA LYS A 69 6.63 -6.04 14.06
C LYS A 69 7.29 -7.28 13.47
N VAL A 70 7.45 -7.31 12.15
CA VAL A 70 8.08 -8.41 11.42
C VAL A 70 9.12 -7.81 10.47
N PRO A 71 10.35 -8.35 10.40
CA PRO A 71 11.35 -7.89 9.44
C PRO A 71 10.80 -7.99 8.00
N CYS A 72 11.01 -6.95 7.20
CA CYS A 72 10.61 -6.91 5.79
C CYS A 72 11.12 -8.13 5.01
N THR A 73 12.32 -8.61 5.37
CA THR A 73 12.99 -9.79 4.81
C THR A 73 12.26 -11.11 5.04
N THR A 74 11.24 -11.12 5.91
CA THR A 74 10.37 -12.29 6.12
C THR A 74 9.49 -12.55 4.89
N CYS A 75 9.10 -11.49 4.19
CA CYS A 75 8.25 -11.57 3.00
C CYS A 75 9.01 -11.19 1.73
N HIS A 76 10.06 -10.37 1.84
CA HIS A 76 10.80 -9.85 0.71
C HIS A 76 12.23 -10.39 0.67
N GLU A 77 12.75 -10.71 -0.51
CA GLU A 77 14.17 -10.95 -0.71
C GLU A 77 14.77 -9.91 -1.63
N ASN A 78 15.95 -9.39 -1.27
CA ASN A 78 16.76 -8.66 -2.22
C ASN A 78 17.66 -9.64 -2.99
N LYS A 79 17.53 -9.63 -4.31
CA LYS A 79 18.38 -10.39 -5.21
C LYS A 79 18.84 -9.50 -6.36
N ASN A 80 20.15 -9.22 -6.40
CA ASN A 80 20.79 -8.40 -7.43
C ASN A 80 20.23 -6.96 -7.51
N GLY A 81 20.05 -6.28 -6.37
CA GLY A 81 19.54 -4.91 -6.31
C GLY A 81 18.06 -4.79 -6.64
N LYS A 82 17.34 -5.91 -6.51
CA LYS A 82 15.91 -6.02 -6.80
C LYS A 82 15.21 -6.73 -5.66
N VAL A 83 14.19 -6.09 -5.10
CA VAL A 83 13.39 -6.64 -4.01
C VAL A 83 12.21 -7.40 -4.60
N ASN A 84 12.06 -8.67 -4.23
CA ASN A 84 11.04 -9.59 -4.70
C ASN A 84 10.18 -10.11 -3.54
N LEU A 85 8.92 -10.44 -3.80
CA LEU A 85 8.07 -11.12 -2.82
C LEU A 85 8.32 -12.63 -2.82
N LEU A 86 8.80 -13.17 -1.68
CA LEU A 86 9.18 -14.58 -1.49
C LEU A 86 8.04 -15.59 -1.71
N ALA A 87 6.79 -15.15 -1.59
CA ALA A 87 5.61 -16.03 -1.60
C ALA A 87 4.77 -15.97 -2.89
N ALA A 88 5.16 -15.17 -3.89
CA ALA A 88 4.46 -15.16 -5.17
C ALA A 88 5.05 -16.23 -6.09
N ASN A 89 4.40 -17.39 -6.19
CA ASN A 89 4.58 -18.31 -7.30
C ASN A 89 4.00 -17.65 -8.57
N SER A 90 4.67 -16.62 -9.08
CA SER A 90 4.19 -15.85 -10.22
C SER A 90 5.37 -15.37 -11.04
N ASN A 91 5.49 -15.92 -12.25
CA ASN A 91 6.27 -15.38 -13.36
C ASN A 91 5.73 -14.01 -13.83
N SER A 92 5.31 -13.13 -12.92
CA SER A 92 4.87 -11.79 -13.28
C SER A 92 5.93 -10.79 -12.82
N ASN A 93 6.37 -9.97 -13.78
CA ASN A 93 7.31 -8.86 -13.60
C ASN A 93 6.72 -7.71 -12.76
N GLN A 94 5.66 -7.98 -11.99
CA GLN A 94 4.90 -7.03 -11.18
C GLN A 94 5.27 -7.10 -9.69
N ASN A 95 6.14 -8.02 -9.29
CA ASN A 95 6.54 -8.25 -7.89
C ASN A 95 8.00 -7.86 -7.62
N THR A 96 8.61 -7.13 -8.54
CA THR A 96 10.04 -6.79 -8.50
C THR A 96 10.22 -5.29 -8.59
N ILE A 97 10.84 -4.72 -7.56
CA ILE A 97 11.16 -3.28 -7.47
C ILE A 97 12.67 -3.12 -7.33
N LYS A 98 13.21 -1.96 -7.72
CA LYS A 98 14.62 -1.67 -7.40
C LYS A 98 14.76 -1.50 -5.90
N GLU A 99 15.94 -1.81 -5.38
CA GLU A 99 16.26 -1.62 -3.97
C GLU A 99 16.08 -0.17 -3.52
N ASP A 100 16.56 0.80 -4.31
CA ASP A 100 16.40 2.22 -4.00
C ASP A 100 14.92 2.65 -3.95
N ASP A 101 14.08 2.08 -4.83
CA ASP A 101 12.63 2.33 -4.81
C ASP A 101 11.98 1.69 -3.56
N PHE A 102 12.55 0.62 -3.00
CA PHE A 102 12.01 -0.08 -1.83
C PHE A 102 12.11 0.74 -0.54
N GLU A 103 13.21 1.47 -0.36
CA GLU A 103 13.39 2.37 0.78
C GLU A 103 12.33 3.48 0.79
N LEU A 104 11.97 4.00 -0.39
CA LEU A 104 10.90 4.97 -0.56
C LEU A 104 9.53 4.43 -0.11
N TYR A 105 9.25 3.14 -0.37
CA TYR A 105 8.02 2.51 0.12
C TYR A 105 8.00 2.39 1.65
N GLU A 106 9.14 2.12 2.30
CA GLU A 106 9.24 2.07 3.76
C GLU A 106 8.93 3.42 4.41
N GLU A 107 9.50 4.51 3.88
CA GLU A 107 9.21 5.87 4.35
C GLU A 107 7.74 6.26 4.14
N LEU A 108 7.16 5.84 3.00
CA LEU A 108 5.73 6.00 2.74
C LEU A 108 4.91 5.45 3.90
N PHE A 109 5.23 4.22 4.36
CA PHE A 109 4.54 3.54 5.46
C PHE A 109 4.57 4.29 6.80
N ASP A 110 5.60 5.08 7.03
CA ASP A 110 5.76 5.85 8.26
C ASP A 110 5.11 7.25 8.23
N THR A 111 4.88 7.83 7.05
CA THR A 111 4.43 9.23 6.89
C THR A 111 2.94 9.39 6.52
N PHE A 112 2.18 8.30 6.43
CA PHE A 112 0.82 8.26 5.86
C PHE A 112 -0.27 9.15 6.52
N SER A 113 -0.07 9.80 7.67
CA SER A 113 -1.18 10.54 8.30
C SER A 113 -1.59 11.77 7.47
N GLY A 114 -2.90 11.93 7.25
CA GLY A 114 -3.41 13.07 6.50
C GLY A 114 -3.15 13.04 4.99
N THR A 115 -2.67 11.93 4.42
CA THR A 115 -2.42 11.82 2.97
C THR A 115 -3.61 11.21 2.20
N THR A 116 -3.74 11.56 0.93
CA THR A 116 -4.74 11.00 0.03
C THR A 116 -4.46 9.52 -0.24
N SER A 117 -3.18 9.12 -0.34
CA SER A 117 -2.81 7.71 -0.52
C SER A 117 -3.25 6.86 0.67
N ARG A 118 -3.08 7.32 1.92
CA ARG A 118 -3.54 6.58 3.11
C ARG A 118 -5.04 6.33 3.04
N LEU A 119 -5.81 7.38 2.73
CA LEU A 119 -7.26 7.29 2.67
C LEU A 119 -7.70 6.26 1.63
N HIS A 120 -7.11 6.29 0.43
CA HIS A 120 -7.44 5.36 -0.64
C HIS A 120 -7.00 3.92 -0.34
N LEU A 121 -5.80 3.73 0.20
CA LEU A 121 -5.28 2.42 0.63
C LEU A 121 -6.12 1.82 1.77
N ARG A 122 -6.55 2.63 2.74
CA ARG A 122 -7.48 2.23 3.81
C ARG A 122 -8.85 1.82 3.26
N ASN A 123 -9.28 2.47 2.20
CA ASN A 123 -10.50 2.14 1.45
C ASN A 123 -10.29 1.01 0.41
N ARG A 124 -9.13 0.35 0.46
CA ARG A 124 -8.76 -0.87 -0.29
C ARG A 124 -8.49 -0.67 -1.78
N ASN A 125 -8.10 0.54 -2.17
CA ASN A 125 -7.47 0.77 -3.48
C ASN A 125 -6.02 0.28 -3.48
N SER A 126 -5.45 0.06 -4.66
CA SER A 126 -4.06 -0.33 -4.88
C SER A 126 -3.24 0.85 -5.40
N CYS A 127 -1.91 0.69 -5.46
CA CYS A 127 -1.02 1.67 -6.10
C CYS A 127 -1.46 1.93 -7.56
N SER A 128 -1.86 0.87 -8.26
CA SER A 128 -2.35 0.92 -9.64
C SER A 128 -3.69 1.63 -9.83
N SER A 129 -4.42 1.93 -8.75
CA SER A 129 -5.63 2.77 -8.83
C SER A 129 -5.30 4.23 -9.16
N CYS A 130 -4.06 4.67 -8.88
CA CYS A 130 -3.57 6.01 -9.21
C CYS A 130 -2.39 5.98 -10.21
N HIS A 131 -1.49 5.01 -10.07
CA HIS A 131 -0.31 4.87 -10.93
C HIS A 131 -0.56 3.80 -11.98
N THR A 132 -1.02 4.21 -13.16
CA THR A 132 -1.39 3.28 -14.24
C THR A 132 -0.19 2.67 -14.95
N ASP A 133 0.98 3.30 -14.86
CA ASP A 133 2.17 2.95 -15.64
C ASP A 133 3.07 1.91 -14.95
N GLY A 134 2.44 0.96 -14.24
CA GLY A 134 3.13 -0.11 -13.51
C GLY A 134 3.49 0.26 -12.08
N ILE A 135 4.62 -0.28 -11.60
CA ILE A 135 5.11 0.00 -10.25
C ILE A 135 5.61 1.45 -10.23
N PRO A 136 5.07 2.31 -9.34
CA PRO A 136 5.51 3.69 -9.28
C PRO A 136 6.96 3.78 -8.80
N VAL A 137 7.70 4.70 -9.41
CA VAL A 137 9.07 5.09 -9.04
C VAL A 137 9.05 6.51 -8.49
N GLU A 138 10.18 6.96 -7.96
CA GLU A 138 10.31 8.36 -7.55
C GLU A 138 9.95 9.32 -8.71
N GLY A 139 9.18 10.36 -8.39
CA GLY A 139 8.72 11.34 -9.37
C GLY A 139 7.57 10.89 -10.28
N ALA A 140 7.03 9.67 -10.10
CA ALA A 140 5.86 9.22 -10.84
C ALA A 140 4.68 10.18 -10.65
N GLN A 141 4.15 10.67 -11.77
CA GLN A 141 3.02 11.60 -11.76
C GLN A 141 1.69 10.86 -11.90
N VAL A 142 0.64 11.44 -11.31
CA VAL A 142 -0.74 10.97 -11.43
C VAL A 142 -1.51 12.07 -12.12
N SER A 143 -2.13 11.76 -13.26
CA SER A 143 -2.95 12.74 -13.97
C SER A 143 -4.28 12.99 -13.23
N ASN A 144 -4.81 14.21 -13.36
CA ASN A 144 -6.03 14.63 -12.70
C ASN A 144 -7.26 13.83 -13.14
N GLU A 145 -7.25 13.37 -14.40
CA GLU A 145 -8.32 12.57 -15.00
C GLU A 145 -8.56 11.28 -14.23
N ILE A 146 -7.52 10.70 -13.62
CA ILE A 146 -7.65 9.50 -12.79
C ILE A 146 -8.54 9.78 -11.59
N CYS A 147 -8.40 10.95 -10.95
CA CYS A 147 -9.27 11.36 -9.85
C CYS A 147 -10.72 11.52 -10.33
N LEU A 148 -10.92 12.23 -11.44
CA LEU A 148 -12.25 12.53 -12.00
C LEU A 148 -12.96 11.25 -12.48
N SER A 149 -12.23 10.25 -12.93
CA SER A 149 -12.79 8.96 -13.39
C SER A 149 -13.62 8.25 -12.31
N CYS A 150 -13.28 8.44 -11.03
CA CYS A 150 -13.99 7.86 -9.89
C CYS A 150 -14.86 8.88 -9.14
N HIS A 151 -14.41 10.14 -9.05
CA HIS A 151 -15.04 11.16 -8.22
C HIS A 151 -16.10 11.99 -8.95
N GLY A 152 -16.10 11.95 -10.29
CA GLY A 152 -17.01 12.70 -11.16
C GLY A 152 -16.43 14.05 -11.59
N SER A 153 -17.26 14.85 -12.25
CA SER A 153 -16.87 16.18 -12.74
C SER A 153 -16.66 17.18 -11.60
N TYR A 154 -15.97 18.29 -11.87
CA TYR A 154 -15.86 19.41 -10.92
C TYR A 154 -17.24 19.95 -10.54
N GLU A 155 -18.18 19.99 -11.49
CA GLU A 155 -19.54 20.45 -11.29
C GLU A 155 -20.30 19.52 -10.31
N ASP A 156 -20.09 18.21 -10.40
CA ASP A 156 -20.66 17.24 -9.46
C ASP A 156 -20.03 17.34 -8.08
N LEU A 157 -18.71 17.52 -8.02
CA LEU A 157 -17.97 17.71 -6.77
C LEU A 157 -18.40 19.00 -6.07
N ALA A 158 -18.51 20.10 -6.80
CA ALA A 158 -19.01 21.38 -6.30
C ALA A 158 -20.40 21.24 -5.67
N LYS A 159 -21.32 20.51 -6.31
CA LYS A 159 -22.65 20.22 -5.75
C LYS A 159 -22.55 19.39 -4.46
N LYS A 160 -21.71 18.35 -4.45
CA LYS A 160 -21.53 17.45 -3.29
C LYS A 160 -20.87 18.15 -2.10
N THR A 161 -19.96 19.08 -2.34
CA THR A 161 -19.25 19.83 -1.30
C THR A 161 -19.83 21.20 -1.05
N ARG A 162 -21.02 21.47 -1.58
CA ARG A 162 -21.74 22.71 -1.32
C ARG A 162 -21.97 22.84 0.18
N SER A 163 -21.44 23.92 0.74
CA SER A 163 -21.67 24.32 2.11
C SER A 163 -22.48 25.62 2.10
N ASP A 164 -23.24 25.86 3.17
CA ASP A 164 -23.96 27.13 3.39
C ASP A 164 -23.00 28.33 3.49
N LYS A 165 -21.69 28.08 3.62
CA LYS A 165 -20.62 29.08 3.58
C LYS A 165 -20.08 29.22 2.15
N LYS A 166 -19.84 30.46 1.71
CA LYS A 166 -19.34 30.87 0.36
C LYS A 166 -17.92 30.36 -0.01
N ALA A 167 -17.40 29.32 0.63
CA ALA A 167 -16.02 28.85 0.49
C ALA A 167 -15.93 27.39 0.02
N ASN A 168 -16.65 27.08 -1.07
CA ASN A 168 -16.61 25.74 -1.68
C ASN A 168 -15.25 25.49 -2.37
N PRO A 169 -14.43 24.52 -1.93
CA PRO A 169 -13.10 24.30 -2.51
C PRO A 169 -13.14 23.80 -3.97
N HIS A 170 -14.27 23.26 -4.43
CA HIS A 170 -14.43 22.74 -5.79
C HIS A 170 -15.17 23.71 -6.73
N GLU A 171 -15.50 24.91 -6.23
CA GLU A 171 -16.14 25.98 -7.00
C GLU A 171 -15.53 27.32 -6.55
N SER A 172 -14.43 27.71 -7.18
CA SER A 172 -13.62 28.86 -6.76
C SER A 172 -13.30 29.80 -7.91
N HIS A 173 -12.84 31.02 -7.58
CA HIS A 173 -12.38 32.00 -8.56
C HIS A 173 -11.09 31.59 -9.29
N GLN A 174 -10.38 30.55 -8.83
CA GLN A 174 -9.24 29.97 -9.53
C GLN A 174 -9.66 28.96 -10.61
N GLY A 175 -10.96 28.71 -10.76
CA GLY A 175 -11.49 27.74 -11.71
C GLY A 175 -11.20 26.30 -11.28
N LYS A 176 -10.85 25.46 -12.26
CA LYS A 176 -10.61 24.01 -12.08
C LYS A 176 -9.16 23.76 -11.67
N LEU A 177 -8.91 23.77 -10.36
CA LEU A 177 -7.61 23.43 -9.80
C LEU A 177 -7.40 21.92 -9.80
N GLU A 178 -6.20 21.48 -10.18
CA GLU A 178 -5.73 20.10 -10.06
C GLU A 178 -5.99 19.55 -8.64
N CYS A 179 -6.55 18.35 -8.52
CA CYS A 179 -6.91 17.75 -7.24
C CYS A 179 -5.72 17.72 -6.27
N SER A 180 -4.53 17.40 -6.79
CA SER A 180 -3.26 17.32 -6.05
C SER A 180 -2.75 18.64 -5.48
N ARG A 181 -3.33 19.79 -5.87
CA ARG A 181 -3.04 21.09 -5.24
C ARG A 181 -3.44 21.07 -3.77
N CYS A 182 -4.56 20.44 -3.45
CA CYS A 182 -5.06 20.29 -2.08
C CYS A 182 -4.89 18.86 -1.54
N HIS A 183 -5.34 17.86 -2.31
CA HIS A 183 -5.37 16.44 -1.95
C HIS A 183 -4.03 15.79 -2.26
N LYS A 184 -3.09 15.89 -1.31
CA LYS A 184 -1.71 15.45 -1.50
C LYS A 184 -1.63 13.92 -1.44
N GLY A 185 -1.12 13.34 -2.53
CA GLY A 185 -0.95 11.90 -2.68
C GLY A 185 -0.17 11.28 -1.52
N HIS A 186 1.11 11.63 -1.39
CA HIS A 186 2.04 11.05 -0.40
C HIS A 186 2.55 12.05 0.64
N GLU A 187 1.93 13.22 0.75
CA GLU A 187 2.21 14.21 1.80
C GLU A 187 0.93 14.56 2.55
N THR A 188 1.06 15.24 3.70
CA THR A 188 -0.10 15.75 4.42
C THR A 188 -0.89 16.74 3.55
N SER A 189 -2.15 16.43 3.33
CA SER A 189 -3.05 17.21 2.51
C SER A 189 -3.41 18.52 3.21
N ARG A 190 -3.46 19.62 2.44
CA ARG A 190 -3.70 20.98 2.94
C ARG A 190 -4.52 21.79 1.94
N SER A 191 -5.37 22.69 2.40
CA SER A 191 -6.13 23.53 1.48
C SER A 191 -5.22 24.55 0.80
N TYR A 192 -5.24 24.57 -0.52
CA TYR A 192 -4.60 25.62 -1.31
C TYR A 192 -5.19 27.01 -0.99
N CYS A 193 -6.50 27.09 -0.71
CA CYS A 193 -7.17 28.35 -0.43
C CYS A 193 -6.63 29.02 0.83
N THR A 194 -6.19 28.25 1.83
CA THR A 194 -5.69 28.80 3.10
C THR A 194 -4.31 29.45 2.99
N GLU A 195 -3.63 29.31 1.84
CA GLU A 195 -2.39 30.05 1.56
C GLU A 195 -2.64 31.56 1.44
N CYS A 196 -3.86 31.96 1.02
CA CYS A 196 -4.27 33.37 0.95
C CYS A 196 -5.44 33.71 1.88
N HIS A 197 -6.33 32.75 2.14
CA HIS A 197 -7.54 32.92 2.95
C HIS A 197 -7.38 32.25 4.32
N ALA A 198 -6.59 32.85 5.20
CA ALA A 198 -6.26 32.29 6.52
C ALA A 198 -7.49 32.06 7.43
N ASN A 199 -8.62 32.70 7.14
CA ASN A 199 -9.88 32.53 7.88
C ASN A 199 -10.76 31.39 7.34
N PHE A 200 -10.37 30.71 6.27
CA PHE A 200 -11.13 29.59 5.75
C PHE A 200 -10.94 28.36 6.64
N ASN A 201 -12.06 27.78 7.08
CA ASN A 201 -12.07 26.53 7.84
C ASN A 201 -12.67 25.41 7.00
N GLN A 202 -11.90 24.97 5.99
CA GLN A 202 -12.29 23.89 5.09
C GLN A 202 -11.83 22.55 5.68
N VAL A 203 -12.78 21.62 5.86
CA VAL A 203 -12.48 20.29 6.39
C VAL A 203 -12.21 19.33 5.24
N MET A 204 -11.01 18.76 5.23
CA MET A 204 -10.59 17.81 4.20
C MET A 204 -10.83 16.36 4.62
N PRO A 205 -11.10 15.44 3.68
CA PRO A 205 -11.38 14.03 3.99
C PRO A 205 -10.16 13.26 4.51
N GLU A 206 -8.93 13.65 4.16
CA GLU A 206 -7.71 12.94 4.54
C GLU A 206 -7.31 13.13 6.01
N VAL A 207 -7.66 14.29 6.57
CA VAL A 207 -7.33 14.71 7.95
C VAL A 207 -8.40 14.32 8.97
N LYS A 208 -9.42 13.57 8.54
CA LYS A 208 -10.41 12.92 9.41
C LYS A 208 -9.92 11.55 9.88
#